data_AF-A0A7K2CUX6-F1
#
_entry.id   AF-A0A7K2CUX6-F1
#
_cell.length_a   1.000
_cell.length_b   1.000
_cell.length_c   1.000
_cell.angle_alpha   90.00
_cell.angle_beta   90.00
_cell.angle_gamma   90.00
#
_symmetry.space_group_name_H-M   'P 1'
#
loop_
_entity.id
_entity.type
_entity.pdbx_description
1 polymer ?
#
loop_
_entity_poly.entity_id
_entity_poly.type
_entity_poly.pdbx_seq_one_letter_code
_entity_poly.pdbx_strand_id
1 'polypeptide(L)'
;MSRSVADQLRVGFGLDSVDVRAGLTQNELFAAAIAGDRGRTRIDGGEHDQKAFATALGDDGPLIFYSDPTCTGRPVQDTFAVAWPELVDDVWWKSDFNKLDGDHYSGLLDRVLAHLNERQATLYTADVFCGWDPEFAIPYRLVSEYATHAYFANIMFPKQVRDDADRDAVGWTMINVPSFRCDPDRDGTRTDRAVIMDLRNRLGLVLGRADYCGVVKKTMFTVMNFVLPDAKQLTMH
;
A
#
# COMPACT_ATOMS: atom_id res chain seq x y z
N MET A 1 -11.30 -25.05 -1.15
CA MET A 1 -9.85 -24.78 -0.96
C MET A 1 -9.68 -23.28 -1.06
N SER A 2 -8.96 -22.65 -0.12
CA SER A 2 -8.65 -21.22 -0.22
C SER A 2 -7.83 -20.96 -1.48
N ARG A 3 -8.16 -19.91 -2.25
CA ARG A 3 -7.43 -19.53 -3.46
C ARG A 3 -6.04 -19.00 -3.06
N SER A 4 -5.03 -19.22 -3.91
CA SER A 4 -3.72 -18.61 -3.69
C SER A 4 -3.83 -17.07 -3.72
N VAL A 5 -2.88 -16.36 -3.08
CA VAL A 5 -2.85 -14.89 -3.14
C VAL A 5 -2.76 -14.42 -4.60
N ALA A 6 -1.97 -15.10 -5.43
CA ALA A 6 -1.87 -14.82 -6.86
C ALA A 6 -3.23 -14.97 -7.56
N ASP A 7 -3.97 -16.05 -7.30
CA ASP A 7 -5.30 -16.23 -7.87
C ASP A 7 -6.30 -15.17 -7.39
N GLN A 8 -6.23 -14.75 -6.13
CA GLN A 8 -7.07 -13.68 -5.60
C GLN A 8 -6.76 -12.34 -6.30
N LEU A 9 -5.49 -12.01 -6.51
CA LEU A 9 -5.09 -10.79 -7.23
C LEU A 9 -5.47 -10.84 -8.71
N ARG A 10 -5.34 -12.01 -9.33
CA ARG A 10 -5.77 -12.24 -10.71
C ARG A 10 -7.27 -12.05 -10.88
N VAL A 11 -8.08 -12.69 -10.03
CA VAL A 11 -9.55 -12.61 -10.11
C VAL A 11 -10.08 -11.24 -9.67
N GLY A 12 -9.48 -10.64 -8.64
CA GLY A 12 -9.94 -9.38 -8.07
C GLY A 12 -9.48 -8.13 -8.83
N PHE A 13 -8.29 -8.18 -9.44
CA PHE A 13 -7.65 -7.00 -10.05
C PHE A 13 -7.13 -7.24 -11.47
N GLY A 14 -7.36 -8.41 -12.08
CA GLY A 14 -6.85 -8.70 -13.43
C GLY A 14 -5.32 -8.73 -13.53
N LEU A 15 -4.62 -9.01 -12.44
CA LEU A 15 -3.16 -9.10 -12.40
C LEU A 15 -2.70 -10.48 -12.89
N ASP A 16 -2.73 -10.67 -14.21
CA ASP A 16 -2.45 -11.95 -14.87
C ASP A 16 -0.96 -12.23 -15.11
N SER A 17 -0.13 -11.18 -15.26
CA SER A 17 1.27 -11.31 -15.73
C SER A 17 2.32 -11.00 -14.68
N VAL A 18 1.90 -10.74 -13.43
CA VAL A 18 2.78 -10.38 -12.31
C VAL A 18 3.37 -11.61 -11.62
N ASP A 19 4.58 -11.45 -11.05
CA ASP A 19 5.23 -12.44 -10.21
C ASP A 19 4.90 -12.18 -8.73
N VAL A 20 3.95 -12.91 -8.17
CA VAL A 20 3.49 -12.70 -6.78
C VAL A 20 4.33 -13.50 -5.79
N ARG A 21 5.07 -12.80 -4.93
CA ARG A 21 5.88 -13.33 -3.82
C ARG A 21 5.10 -13.20 -2.51
N ALA A 22 4.25 -14.18 -2.24
CA ALA A 22 3.42 -14.24 -1.04
C ALA A 22 4.03 -15.12 0.06
N GLY A 23 3.72 -14.81 1.32
CA GLY A 23 4.05 -15.66 2.47
C GLY A 23 5.54 -15.69 2.84
N LEU A 24 6.33 -14.75 2.33
CA LEU A 24 7.75 -14.66 2.67
C LEU A 24 7.96 -14.32 4.15
N THR A 25 8.95 -14.97 4.76
CA THR A 25 9.44 -14.70 6.10
C THR A 25 10.15 -13.35 6.17
N GLN A 26 10.42 -12.88 7.39
CA GLN A 26 11.15 -11.62 7.61
C GLN A 26 12.55 -11.64 6.97
N ASN A 27 13.25 -12.77 7.03
CA ASN A 27 14.59 -12.94 6.46
C ASN A 27 14.56 -13.00 4.93
N GLU A 28 13.55 -13.67 4.35
CA GLU A 28 13.37 -13.68 2.89
C GLU A 28 13.02 -12.29 2.36
N LEU A 29 12.19 -11.53 3.07
CA LEU A 29 11.89 -10.13 2.71
C LEU A 29 13.11 -9.22 2.88
N PHE A 30 13.94 -9.45 3.90
CA PHE A 30 15.22 -8.74 4.08
C PHE A 30 16.12 -8.94 2.87
N ALA A 31 16.33 -10.20 2.47
CA ALA A 31 17.15 -10.54 1.31
C ALA A 31 16.55 -10.00 0.00
N ALA A 32 15.23 -10.14 -0.17
CA ALA A 32 14.52 -9.65 -1.34
C ALA A 32 14.60 -8.12 -1.47
N ALA A 33 14.51 -7.37 -0.36
CA ALA A 33 14.64 -5.91 -0.36
C ALA A 33 16.01 -5.48 -0.89
N ILE A 34 17.09 -6.05 -0.35
CA ILE A 34 18.46 -5.75 -0.81
C ILE A 34 18.62 -6.09 -2.30
N ALA A 35 18.12 -7.25 -2.71
CA ALA A 35 18.22 -7.73 -4.08
C ALA A 35 17.42 -6.88 -5.08
N GLY A 36 16.19 -6.48 -4.73
CA GLY A 36 15.20 -5.99 -5.69
C GLY A 36 14.76 -4.54 -5.54
N ASP A 37 14.85 -3.93 -4.35
CA ASP A 37 14.31 -2.59 -4.16
C ASP A 37 15.21 -1.55 -4.84
N ARG A 38 14.68 -0.95 -5.90
CA ARG A 38 15.34 0.05 -6.74
C ARG A 38 14.50 1.31 -6.89
N GLY A 39 15.15 2.46 -6.90
CA GLY A 39 14.50 3.76 -7.05
C GLY A 39 15.41 4.90 -6.62
N ARG A 40 14.94 6.14 -6.71
CA ARG A 40 15.75 7.31 -6.39
C ARG A 40 16.09 7.39 -4.89
N THR A 41 17.35 7.72 -4.58
CA THR A 41 17.85 7.88 -3.20
C THR A 41 18.42 9.27 -2.88
N ARG A 42 18.64 10.11 -3.90
CA ARG A 42 19.13 11.49 -3.80
C ARG A 42 18.44 12.37 -4.85
N ILE A 43 18.34 13.69 -4.61
CA ILE A 43 17.47 14.58 -5.41
C ILE A 43 17.79 14.49 -6.91
N ASP A 44 19.09 14.48 -7.25
CA ASP A 44 19.60 14.39 -8.62
C ASP A 44 20.04 12.96 -9.00
N GLY A 45 19.48 11.94 -8.33
CA GLY A 45 19.78 10.53 -8.53
C GLY A 45 18.96 9.87 -9.65
N GLY A 46 19.33 8.65 -10.01
CA GLY A 46 18.61 7.84 -11.00
C GLY A 46 17.42 7.10 -10.41
N GLU A 47 16.54 6.59 -11.26
CA GLU A 47 15.35 5.79 -10.87
C GLU A 47 15.66 4.32 -10.53
N HIS A 48 16.95 3.94 -10.50
CA HIS A 48 17.39 2.56 -10.33
C HIS A 48 18.49 2.40 -9.27
N ASP A 49 18.67 3.39 -8.39
CA ASP A 49 19.62 3.24 -7.28
C ASP A 49 19.13 2.15 -6.31
N GLN A 50 20.06 1.44 -5.68
CA GLN A 50 19.71 0.48 -4.63
C GLN A 50 19.15 1.23 -3.42
N LYS A 51 17.97 0.80 -2.94
CA LYS A 51 17.31 1.47 -1.81
C LYS A 51 17.55 0.78 -0.48
N ALA A 52 17.76 -0.54 -0.47
CA ALA A 52 17.87 -1.34 0.75
C ALA A 52 19.28 -1.94 0.94
N PHE A 53 19.78 -1.92 2.17
CA PHE A 53 21.14 -2.34 2.51
C PHE A 53 21.18 -3.09 3.84
N ALA A 54 22.05 -4.11 3.92
CA ALA A 54 22.46 -4.68 5.19
C ALA A 54 23.43 -3.74 5.92
N THR A 55 23.53 -3.90 7.23
CA THR A 55 24.58 -3.24 8.03
C THR A 55 25.78 -4.16 8.21
N ALA A 56 26.79 -3.72 8.96
CA ALA A 56 27.98 -4.53 9.28
C ALA A 56 27.66 -5.87 9.98
N LEU A 57 26.47 -6.00 10.56
CA LEU A 57 25.97 -7.23 11.19
C LEU A 57 25.30 -8.20 10.20
N GLY A 58 25.27 -7.88 8.91
CA GLY A 58 24.65 -8.75 7.90
C GLY A 58 23.13 -8.88 8.08
N ASP A 59 22.63 -10.10 7.93
CA ASP A 59 21.23 -10.48 8.13
C ASP A 59 20.79 -10.46 9.60
N ASP A 60 21.73 -10.58 10.54
CA ASP A 60 21.49 -10.34 11.97
C ASP A 60 21.38 -8.85 12.33
N GLY A 61 21.67 -7.96 11.38
CA GLY A 61 21.59 -6.51 11.52
C GLY A 61 20.24 -5.90 11.10
N PRO A 62 20.01 -4.61 11.41
CA PRO A 62 18.83 -3.92 10.88
C PRO A 62 18.94 -3.73 9.35
N LEU A 63 17.79 -3.73 8.68
CA LEU A 63 17.68 -3.32 7.28
C LEU A 63 17.69 -1.78 7.20
N ILE A 64 18.60 -1.22 6.39
CA ILE A 64 18.57 0.20 6.04
C ILE A 64 17.79 0.36 4.74
N PHE A 65 16.86 1.32 4.70
CA PHE A 65 16.13 1.67 3.49
C PHE A 65 16.10 3.18 3.28
N TYR A 66 16.40 3.63 2.06
CA TYR A 66 16.27 5.02 1.65
C TYR A 66 14.91 5.23 0.96
N SER A 67 14.05 6.05 1.56
CA SER A 67 12.89 6.62 0.85
C SER A 67 13.35 7.61 -0.23
N ASP A 68 12.45 7.93 -1.17
CA ASP A 68 12.69 9.00 -2.12
C ASP A 68 13.00 10.30 -1.34
N PRO A 69 14.03 11.06 -1.75
CA PRO A 69 14.47 12.27 -1.06
C PRO A 69 13.39 13.36 -0.97
N THR A 70 12.37 13.31 -1.82
CA THR A 70 11.22 14.22 -1.80
C THR A 70 10.04 13.65 -1.03
N CYS A 71 10.19 12.48 -0.41
CA CYS A 71 9.18 11.79 0.39
C CYS A 71 9.82 11.14 1.62
N THR A 72 10.51 11.91 2.47
CA THR A 72 11.05 11.39 3.74
C THR A 72 10.03 11.40 4.88
N GLY A 73 8.76 11.64 4.55
CA GLY A 73 7.61 11.70 5.44
C GLY A 73 6.32 11.54 4.65
N ARG A 74 5.17 11.71 5.31
CA ARG A 74 3.86 11.58 4.63
C ARG A 74 3.68 12.65 3.55
N PRO A 75 3.28 12.30 2.33
CA PRO A 75 2.94 13.25 1.29
C PRO A 75 1.50 13.75 1.48
N VAL A 76 1.27 14.55 2.53
CA VAL A 76 -0.09 14.91 2.97
C VAL A 76 -0.89 15.66 1.88
N GLN A 77 -0.21 16.45 1.05
CA GLN A 77 -0.83 17.15 -0.08
C GLN A 77 -1.14 16.23 -1.28
N ASP A 78 -0.56 15.03 -1.33
CA ASP A 78 -0.86 14.00 -2.34
C ASP A 78 -1.69 12.86 -1.73
N THR A 79 -2.41 13.14 -0.63
CA THR A 79 -3.31 12.17 0.02
C THR A 79 -4.76 12.48 -0.34
N PHE A 80 -5.49 11.45 -0.76
CA PHE A 80 -6.84 11.55 -1.32
C PHE A 80 -7.78 10.49 -0.75
N ALA A 81 -9.08 10.79 -0.73
CA ALA A 81 -10.14 9.79 -0.73
C ALA A 81 -11.00 9.93 -1.98
N VAL A 82 -11.47 8.79 -2.50
CA VAL A 82 -12.36 8.78 -3.66
C VAL A 82 -13.72 9.33 -3.23
N ALA A 83 -14.20 10.37 -3.91
CA ALA A 83 -15.41 11.10 -3.59
C ALA A 83 -16.65 10.39 -4.17
N TRP A 84 -16.89 9.16 -3.75
CA TRP A 84 -18.11 8.42 -4.12
C TRP A 84 -19.35 9.14 -3.59
N PRO A 85 -20.42 9.33 -4.40
CA PRO A 85 -21.62 10.05 -3.96
C PRO A 85 -22.23 9.53 -2.66
N GLU A 86 -22.16 8.22 -2.42
CA GLU A 86 -22.72 7.56 -1.23
C GLU A 86 -21.87 7.71 0.05
N LEU A 87 -20.60 8.13 -0.06
CA LEU A 87 -19.69 8.30 1.08
C LEU A 87 -19.19 9.74 1.24
N VAL A 88 -19.58 10.64 0.33
CA VAL A 88 -19.02 12.00 0.25
C VAL A 88 -19.30 12.81 1.51
N ASP A 89 -20.44 12.58 2.15
CA ASP A 89 -20.87 13.29 3.35
C ASP A 89 -20.35 12.66 4.65
N ASP A 90 -19.87 11.41 4.60
CA ASP A 90 -19.27 10.71 5.75
C ASP A 90 -17.79 11.06 5.94
N VAL A 91 -17.15 11.62 4.91
CA VAL A 91 -15.73 11.98 4.94
C VAL A 91 -15.54 13.44 5.33
N TRP A 92 -14.73 13.69 6.36
CA TRP A 92 -14.31 15.04 6.71
C TRP A 92 -13.16 15.54 5.82
N TRP A 93 -13.53 16.24 4.75
CA TRP A 93 -12.59 16.81 3.77
C TRP A 93 -11.72 17.93 4.36
N LYS A 94 -10.41 17.90 4.06
CA LYS A 94 -9.41 18.86 4.54
C LYS A 94 -8.49 19.31 3.42
N SER A 95 -7.72 20.36 3.66
CA SER A 95 -6.66 20.82 2.75
C SER A 95 -5.53 19.79 2.56
N ASP A 96 -5.45 18.78 3.41
CA ASP A 96 -4.48 17.69 3.37
C ASP A 96 -5.14 16.30 3.28
N PHE A 97 -6.44 16.28 2.92
CA PHE A 97 -7.20 15.07 2.63
C PHE A 97 -8.19 15.37 1.50
N ASN A 98 -7.70 15.24 0.28
CA ASN A 98 -8.32 15.79 -0.91
C ASN A 98 -9.38 14.86 -1.51
N LYS A 99 -10.36 15.44 -2.21
CA LYS A 99 -11.29 14.69 -3.04
C LYS A 99 -10.59 14.21 -4.30
N LEU A 100 -10.75 12.96 -4.65
CA LEU A 100 -10.48 12.45 -5.99
C LEU A 100 -11.79 12.01 -6.63
N ASP A 101 -12.08 12.52 -7.82
CA ASP A 101 -13.27 12.15 -8.56
C ASP A 101 -13.28 10.65 -8.91
N GLY A 102 -14.47 10.04 -8.89
CA GLY A 102 -14.64 8.60 -9.11
C GLY A 102 -14.21 8.15 -10.51
N ASP A 103 -14.50 8.93 -11.54
CA ASP A 103 -14.17 8.57 -12.93
C ASP A 103 -12.66 8.68 -13.16
N HIS A 104 -12.04 9.75 -12.63
CA HIS A 104 -10.58 9.90 -12.63
C HIS A 104 -9.89 8.74 -11.91
N TYR A 105 -10.40 8.37 -10.73
CA TYR A 105 -9.86 7.25 -9.95
C TYR A 105 -10.01 5.91 -10.67
N SER A 106 -11.17 5.58 -11.21
CA SER A 106 -11.40 4.32 -11.93
C SER A 106 -10.45 4.20 -13.12
N GLY A 107 -10.32 5.25 -13.93
CA GLY A 107 -9.36 5.25 -15.04
C GLY A 107 -7.90 5.14 -14.58
N LEU A 108 -7.54 5.78 -13.46
CA LEU A 108 -6.21 5.68 -12.87
C LEU A 108 -5.91 4.24 -12.41
N LEU A 109 -6.84 3.61 -11.70
CA LEU A 109 -6.70 2.24 -11.22
C LEU A 109 -6.47 1.28 -12.39
N ASP A 110 -7.27 1.37 -13.46
CA ASP A 110 -7.11 0.53 -14.66
C ASP A 110 -5.71 0.67 -15.26
N ARG A 111 -5.19 1.91 -15.36
CA ARG A 111 -3.83 2.18 -15.88
C ARG A 111 -2.75 1.61 -14.98
N VAL A 112 -2.92 1.69 -13.66
CA VAL A 112 -1.96 1.12 -12.69
C VAL A 112 -1.90 -0.40 -12.81
N LEU A 113 -3.06 -1.05 -12.91
CA LEU A 113 -3.14 -2.51 -13.05
C LEU A 113 -2.57 -2.98 -14.39
N ALA A 114 -2.84 -2.25 -15.48
CA ALA A 114 -2.22 -2.49 -16.78
C ALA A 114 -0.69 -2.35 -16.72
N HIS A 115 -0.19 -1.28 -16.12
CA HIS A 115 1.24 -1.03 -15.94
C HIS A 115 1.96 -2.17 -15.19
N LEU A 116 1.35 -2.70 -14.13
CA LEU A 116 1.88 -3.85 -13.39
C LEU A 116 2.00 -5.09 -14.28
N ASN A 117 0.97 -5.37 -15.10
CA ASN A 117 0.96 -6.49 -16.03
C ASN A 117 1.99 -6.33 -17.16
N GLU A 118 2.04 -5.17 -17.82
CA GLU A 118 2.96 -4.86 -18.92
C GLU A 118 4.42 -5.01 -18.51
N ARG A 119 4.71 -4.65 -17.25
CA ARG A 119 6.06 -4.76 -16.68
C ARG A 119 6.38 -6.14 -16.12
N GLN A 120 5.40 -7.04 -16.08
CA GLN A 120 5.49 -8.34 -15.42
C GLN A 120 6.04 -8.18 -13.99
N ALA A 121 5.49 -7.21 -13.26
CA ALA A 121 6.06 -6.74 -12.01
C ALA A 121 6.16 -7.85 -10.97
N THR A 122 7.26 -7.87 -10.21
CA THR A 122 7.35 -8.68 -8.99
C THR A 122 6.64 -7.96 -7.86
N LEU A 123 5.67 -8.62 -7.23
CA LEU A 123 4.84 -8.08 -6.16
C LEU A 123 5.03 -8.88 -4.88
N TYR A 124 5.49 -8.22 -3.83
CA TYR A 124 5.62 -8.78 -2.49
C TYR A 124 4.33 -8.53 -1.71
N THR A 125 3.84 -9.55 -1.01
CA THR A 125 2.62 -9.41 -0.21
C THR A 125 2.85 -9.66 1.27
N ALA A 126 2.01 -9.02 2.08
CA ALA A 126 1.90 -9.30 3.51
C ALA A 126 0.43 -9.35 3.89
N ASP A 127 -0.02 -10.52 4.34
CA ASP A 127 -1.35 -10.70 4.95
C ASP A 127 -1.21 -10.56 6.46
N VAL A 128 -1.84 -9.52 6.99
CA VAL A 128 -1.79 -9.09 8.39
C VAL A 128 -3.20 -8.67 8.84
N PHE A 129 -3.32 -8.21 10.08
CA PHE A 129 -4.50 -7.60 10.66
C PHE A 129 -4.21 -6.17 11.12
N CYS A 130 -5.20 -5.30 11.06
CA CYS A 130 -5.15 -3.98 11.70
C CYS A 130 -6.02 -4.02 12.96
N GLY A 131 -5.36 -3.97 14.13
CA GLY A 131 -5.98 -4.17 15.44
C GLY A 131 -5.57 -5.50 16.09
N TRP A 132 -5.44 -5.50 17.43
CA TRP A 132 -5.05 -6.68 18.22
C TRP A 132 -6.23 -7.38 18.90
N ASP A 133 -7.37 -6.71 19.02
CA ASP A 133 -8.58 -7.30 19.55
C ASP A 133 -9.27 -8.12 18.45
N PRO A 134 -9.47 -9.44 18.64
CA PRO A 134 -10.14 -10.30 17.66
C PRO A 134 -11.51 -9.78 17.21
N GLU A 135 -12.26 -9.08 18.06
CA GLU A 135 -13.58 -8.57 17.70
C GLU A 135 -13.50 -7.43 16.66
N PHE A 136 -12.45 -6.61 16.74
CA PHE A 136 -12.29 -5.39 15.93
C PHE A 136 -11.16 -5.47 14.91
N ALA A 137 -10.40 -6.56 14.89
CA ALA A 137 -9.27 -6.75 13.99
C ALA A 137 -9.76 -6.93 12.54
N ILE A 138 -9.26 -6.06 11.66
CA ILE A 138 -9.62 -6.03 10.25
C ILE A 138 -8.50 -6.69 9.43
N PRO A 139 -8.80 -7.71 8.59
CA PRO A 139 -7.83 -8.27 7.67
C PRO A 139 -7.28 -7.20 6.73
N TYR A 140 -5.95 -7.14 6.59
CA TYR A 140 -5.26 -6.21 5.73
C TYR A 140 -4.25 -6.97 4.86
N ARG A 141 -4.31 -6.77 3.55
CA ARG A 141 -3.33 -7.25 2.58
C ARG A 141 -2.55 -6.07 2.02
N LEU A 142 -1.23 -6.08 2.19
CA LEU A 142 -0.35 -5.25 1.37
C LEU A 142 0.08 -6.03 0.12
N VAL A 143 0.08 -5.36 -1.03
CA VAL A 143 0.66 -5.79 -2.31
C VAL A 143 1.60 -4.68 -2.77
N SER A 144 2.89 -4.96 -2.93
CA SER A 144 3.89 -3.90 -3.12
C SER A 144 5.00 -4.34 -4.07
N GLU A 145 5.46 -3.44 -4.96
CA GLU A 145 6.69 -3.68 -5.75
C GLU A 145 7.95 -3.70 -4.87
N TYR A 146 7.92 -3.01 -3.71
CA TYR A 146 9.03 -3.03 -2.75
C TYR A 146 8.85 -4.10 -1.68
N ALA A 147 9.85 -4.97 -1.54
CA ALA A 147 9.91 -5.96 -0.47
C ALA A 147 10.08 -5.28 0.90
N THR A 148 10.76 -4.13 0.97
CA THR A 148 10.88 -3.37 2.23
C THR A 148 9.52 -2.96 2.78
N HIS A 149 8.53 -2.67 1.93
CA HIS A 149 7.20 -2.29 2.41
C HIS A 149 6.44 -3.49 2.99
N ALA A 150 6.59 -4.69 2.40
CA ALA A 150 6.09 -5.94 2.98
C ALA A 150 6.84 -6.30 4.28
N TYR A 151 8.15 -6.11 4.32
CA TYR A 151 8.98 -6.26 5.52
C TYR A 151 8.49 -5.34 6.65
N PHE A 152 8.20 -4.08 6.34
CA PHE A 152 7.66 -3.10 7.27
C PHE A 152 6.25 -3.47 7.74
N ALA A 153 5.35 -3.89 6.84
CA ALA A 153 4.01 -4.33 7.22
C ALA A 153 4.06 -5.50 8.22
N ASN A 154 4.96 -6.45 7.99
CA ASN A 154 5.17 -7.60 8.87
C ASN A 154 5.72 -7.25 10.26
N ILE A 155 6.33 -6.08 10.44
CA ILE A 155 6.76 -5.55 11.74
C ILE A 155 5.62 -4.79 12.41
N MET A 156 4.91 -3.97 11.63
CA MET A 156 3.97 -2.98 12.15
C MET A 156 2.62 -3.56 12.55
N PHE A 157 2.18 -4.62 11.88
CA PHE A 157 0.83 -5.17 12.02
C PHE A 157 0.86 -6.60 12.57
N PRO A 158 -0.12 -6.98 13.42
CA PRO A 158 -0.26 -8.36 13.89
C PRO A 158 -0.63 -9.33 12.77
N LYS A 159 -0.21 -10.59 12.89
CA LYS A 159 -0.43 -11.64 11.86
C LYS A 159 -1.44 -12.71 12.27
N GLN A 160 -1.58 -12.97 13.57
CA GLN A 160 -2.31 -14.13 14.11
C GLN A 160 -3.28 -13.67 15.20
N VAL A 161 -4.24 -12.82 14.83
CA VAL A 161 -5.21 -12.26 15.79
C VAL A 161 -6.44 -13.16 15.91
N ARG A 162 -6.99 -13.59 14.77
CA ARG A 162 -8.18 -14.44 14.67
C ARG A 162 -8.13 -15.29 13.40
N ASP A 163 -9.14 -16.15 13.23
CA ASP A 163 -9.37 -16.83 11.96
C ASP A 163 -9.55 -15.81 10.82
N ASP A 164 -8.97 -16.10 9.66
CA ASP A 164 -8.88 -15.18 8.51
C ASP A 164 -9.75 -15.64 7.32
N ALA A 165 -10.75 -16.49 7.56
CA ALA A 165 -11.60 -17.04 6.50
C ALA A 165 -12.49 -15.99 5.82
N ASP A 166 -12.73 -14.84 6.47
CA ASP A 166 -13.56 -13.75 5.98
C ASP A 166 -12.79 -12.64 5.23
N ARG A 167 -11.47 -12.78 5.03
CA ARG A 167 -10.62 -11.79 4.34
C ARG A 167 -11.21 -11.32 3.02
N ASP A 168 -11.71 -12.23 2.18
CA ASP A 168 -12.28 -11.90 0.87
C ASP A 168 -13.54 -11.01 1.00
N ALA A 169 -14.26 -11.06 2.14
CA ALA A 169 -15.51 -10.34 2.35
C ALA A 169 -15.33 -8.99 3.07
N VAL A 170 -14.38 -8.90 4.00
CA VAL A 170 -14.21 -7.72 4.87
C VAL A 170 -12.82 -7.09 4.83
N GLY A 171 -11.85 -7.75 4.19
CA GLY A 171 -10.47 -7.34 4.18
C GLY A 171 -10.22 -6.10 3.34
N TRP A 172 -9.21 -5.33 3.76
CA TRP A 172 -8.67 -4.22 2.99
C TRP A 172 -7.45 -4.67 2.20
N THR A 173 -7.31 -4.16 0.98
CA THR A 173 -6.09 -4.35 0.18
C THR A 173 -5.42 -3.01 -0.02
N MET A 174 -4.09 -2.95 0.06
CA MET A 174 -3.31 -1.83 -0.43
C MET A 174 -2.44 -2.30 -1.59
N ILE A 175 -2.51 -1.61 -2.73
CA ILE A 175 -1.62 -1.80 -3.87
C ILE A 175 -0.64 -0.64 -3.91
N ASN A 176 0.64 -0.93 -3.74
CA ASN A 176 1.74 0.02 -3.70
C ASN A 176 2.63 -0.15 -4.94
N VAL A 177 2.57 0.83 -5.85
CA VAL A 177 3.20 0.81 -7.17
C VAL A 177 4.12 2.02 -7.31
N PRO A 178 5.27 2.05 -6.61
CA PRO A 178 6.23 3.14 -6.68
C PRO A 178 6.80 3.36 -8.09
N SER A 179 6.66 2.42 -9.02
CA SER A 179 7.08 2.59 -10.41
C SER A 179 6.08 3.34 -11.30
N PHE A 180 4.83 3.50 -10.88
CA PHE A 180 3.83 4.25 -11.64
C PHE A 180 4.01 5.75 -11.41
N ARG A 181 3.88 6.60 -12.43
CA ARG A 181 3.90 8.06 -12.30
C ARG A 181 2.55 8.60 -12.71
N CYS A 182 1.90 9.32 -11.80
CA CYS A 182 0.63 9.97 -12.11
C CYS A 182 0.85 11.13 -13.08
N ASP A 183 -0.14 11.35 -13.93
CA ASP A 183 -0.30 12.56 -14.73
C ASP A 183 -1.38 13.42 -14.06
N PRO A 184 -1.06 14.59 -13.48
CA PRO A 184 -2.03 15.41 -12.75
C PRO A 184 -3.29 15.75 -13.55
N ASP A 185 -3.14 16.12 -14.82
CA ASP A 185 -4.25 16.58 -15.66
C ASP A 185 -5.16 15.42 -16.06
N ARG A 186 -4.57 14.25 -16.33
CA ARG A 186 -5.31 13.04 -16.70
C ARG A 186 -5.93 12.33 -15.49
N ASP A 187 -5.17 12.22 -14.41
CA ASP A 187 -5.48 11.36 -13.26
C ASP A 187 -6.18 12.12 -12.13
N GLY A 188 -6.33 13.44 -12.23
CA GLY A 188 -6.94 14.26 -11.18
C GLY A 188 -6.10 14.32 -9.90
N THR A 189 -4.80 14.01 -10.01
CA THR A 189 -3.84 14.04 -8.90
C THR A 189 -3.13 15.39 -8.85
N ARG A 190 -2.45 15.69 -7.73
CA ARG A 190 -1.73 16.96 -7.57
C ARG A 190 -0.34 16.93 -8.20
N THR A 191 0.33 15.78 -8.13
CA THR A 191 1.70 15.58 -8.61
C THR A 191 1.84 14.17 -9.20
N ASP A 192 3.07 13.76 -9.52
CA ASP A 192 3.38 12.43 -10.05
C ASP A 192 3.24 11.28 -9.02
N ARG A 193 2.83 11.59 -7.78
CA ARG A 193 2.57 10.63 -6.71
C ARG A 193 1.15 10.78 -6.16
N ALA A 194 0.63 9.72 -5.56
CA ALA A 194 -0.65 9.78 -4.86
C ALA A 194 -0.74 8.69 -3.77
N VAL A 195 -1.46 8.99 -2.70
CA VAL A 195 -1.91 8.04 -1.67
C VAL A 195 -3.43 8.15 -1.61
N ILE A 196 -4.14 7.17 -2.17
CA ILE A 196 -5.58 7.23 -2.40
C ILE A 196 -6.27 6.16 -1.56
N MET A 197 -7.36 6.55 -0.90
CA MET A 197 -8.26 5.67 -0.17
C MET A 197 -9.60 5.56 -0.87
N ASP A 198 -9.91 4.36 -1.37
CA ASP A 198 -11.21 4.00 -1.88
C ASP A 198 -11.97 3.23 -0.79
N LEU A 199 -12.73 3.99 0.01
CA LEU A 199 -13.44 3.46 1.16
C LEU A 199 -14.59 2.52 0.76
N ARG A 200 -15.18 2.72 -0.43
CA ARG A 200 -16.24 1.88 -0.98
C ARG A 200 -15.73 0.48 -1.31
N ASN A 201 -14.60 0.40 -2.00
CA ASN A 201 -14.04 -0.87 -2.46
C ASN A 201 -12.98 -1.46 -1.52
N ARG A 202 -12.75 -0.84 -0.34
CA ARG A 202 -11.77 -1.26 0.67
C ARG A 202 -10.35 -1.38 0.10
N LEU A 203 -9.97 -0.41 -0.74
CA LEU A 203 -8.72 -0.38 -1.48
C LEU A 203 -7.90 0.87 -1.13
N GLY A 204 -6.64 0.68 -0.77
CA GLY A 204 -5.63 1.73 -0.74
C GLY A 204 -4.76 1.65 -1.99
N LEU A 205 -4.47 2.77 -2.62
CA LEU A 205 -3.60 2.85 -3.79
C LEU A 205 -2.47 3.85 -3.52
N VAL A 206 -1.22 3.39 -3.55
CA VAL A 206 -0.02 4.21 -3.32
C VAL A 206 0.83 4.20 -4.57
N LEU A 207 1.09 5.37 -5.13
CA LEU A 207 1.69 5.55 -6.44
C LEU A 207 2.85 6.52 -6.41
N GLY A 208 3.75 6.39 -7.38
CA GLY A 208 4.82 7.34 -7.58
C GLY A 208 5.85 7.33 -6.46
N ARG A 209 6.43 8.50 -6.21
CA ARG A 209 7.49 8.68 -5.21
C ARG A 209 6.97 8.70 -3.77
N ALA A 210 5.77 8.19 -3.51
CA ALA A 210 5.17 8.10 -2.18
C ALA A 210 5.68 6.85 -1.42
N ASP A 211 6.99 6.61 -1.42
CA ASP A 211 7.62 5.37 -0.93
C ASP A 211 8.12 5.45 0.53
N TYR A 212 7.66 6.45 1.28
CA TYR A 212 7.87 6.51 2.72
C TYR A 212 7.07 5.40 3.40
N CYS A 213 7.72 4.41 4.04
CA CYS A 213 7.03 3.26 4.64
C CYS A 213 5.88 3.63 5.60
N GLY A 214 5.92 4.81 6.22
CA GLY A 214 4.83 5.29 7.07
C GLY A 214 3.49 5.45 6.35
N VAL A 215 3.44 5.51 5.01
CA VAL A 215 2.19 5.46 4.24
C VAL A 215 1.44 4.14 4.46
N VAL A 216 2.15 3.00 4.54
CA VAL A 216 1.57 1.69 4.81
C VAL A 216 0.83 1.70 6.16
N LYS A 217 1.49 2.23 7.20
CA LYS A 217 0.90 2.38 8.54
C LYS A 217 -0.27 3.36 8.54
N LYS A 218 -0.04 4.56 7.99
CA LYS A 218 -0.95 5.70 8.20
C LYS A 218 -2.19 5.66 7.33
N THR A 219 -2.15 5.01 6.17
CA THR A 219 -3.35 4.72 5.39
C THR A 219 -4.27 3.79 6.17
N MET A 220 -3.77 2.68 6.70
CA MET A 220 -4.61 1.79 7.52
C MET A 220 -5.07 2.44 8.82
N PHE A 221 -4.24 3.27 9.46
CA PHE A 221 -4.70 4.05 10.61
C PHE A 221 -5.85 5.00 10.22
N THR A 222 -5.80 5.62 9.05
CA THR A 222 -6.89 6.48 8.54
C THR A 222 -8.16 5.66 8.30
N VAL A 223 -8.03 4.48 7.69
CA VAL A 223 -9.12 3.51 7.54
C VAL A 223 -9.74 3.15 8.89
N MET A 224 -8.94 2.82 9.91
CA MET A 224 -9.47 2.49 11.24
C MET A 224 -10.23 3.67 11.86
N ASN A 225 -9.76 4.91 11.67
CA ASN A 225 -10.46 6.12 12.12
C ASN A 225 -11.77 6.40 11.37
N PHE A 226 -12.02 5.73 10.24
CA PHE A 226 -13.28 5.79 9.53
C PHE A 226 -14.22 4.66 9.97
N VAL A 227 -13.74 3.41 9.96
CA VAL A 227 -14.59 2.21 10.16
C VAL A 227 -14.95 1.93 11.62
N LEU A 228 -14.08 2.23 12.59
CA LEU A 228 -14.34 1.90 14.00
C LEU A 228 -15.36 2.82 14.68
N PRO A 229 -15.41 4.14 14.37
CA PRO A 229 -16.49 4.99 14.87
C PRO A 229 -17.90 4.50 14.47
N ASP A 230 -18.07 3.94 13.27
CA ASP A 230 -19.33 3.33 12.85
C ASP A 230 -19.71 2.12 13.72
N ALA A 231 -18.71 1.40 14.22
CA ALA A 231 -18.86 0.33 15.20
C ALA A 231 -18.95 0.84 16.66
N LYS A 232 -19.16 2.16 16.86
CA LYS A 232 -19.21 2.83 18.17
C LYS A 232 -17.94 2.66 19.01
N GLN A 233 -16.79 2.49 18.35
CA GLN A 233 -15.50 2.39 19.02
C GLN A 233 -14.72 3.69 18.84
N LEU A 234 -14.16 4.18 19.95
CA LEU A 234 -13.29 5.35 19.94
C LEU A 234 -11.90 4.97 19.40
N THR A 235 -11.47 5.68 18.37
CA THR A 235 -10.10 5.59 17.86
C THR A 235 -9.21 6.66 18.45
N MET A 236 -7.94 6.33 18.69
CA MET A 236 -6.95 7.24 19.28
C MET A 236 -5.63 7.13 18.53
N HIS A 237 -4.92 8.25 18.41
CA HIS A 237 -3.57 8.31 17.82
C HIS A 237 -2.50 8.21 18.90
#